data_AF-A0A2H5QX06-F1
#
_entry.id   AF-A0A2H5QX06-F1
#
_cell.length_a   1.000
_cell.length_b   1.000
_cell.length_c   1.000
_cell.angle_alpha   90.00
_cell.angle_beta   90.00
_cell.angle_gamma   90.00
#
_symmetry.space_group_name_H-M   'P 1'
#
loop_
_entity.id
_entity.type
_entity.pdbx_description
1 polymer ?
#
loop_
_entity_poly.entity_id
_entity_poly.type
_entity_poly.pdbx_seq_one_letter_code
_entity_poly.pdbx_strand_id
1 'polypeptide(L)'
;MGEMLLDHHKDNLPIIIIRPTMITSTYKEPFSGWNESLRTIDSPLIAYGKGKIDCLLVNSQTIFDLIPADMVVNSMIMAMVANANNPSSQMIYHVGSSLRNPVQFFQIHEFVFHYFTKNPYIDKYGNPVIVGKFKVLDSPAKFHKYMAVRSVLPLKVLKLVNLVLCRRFDDICNELNRRLKLVMVLVNLYKPYMFFQGIFDDTNSEKLRRAMRESGMELDSFNFDPKSIDWEDYFLNVRIPGLLIYVVK
;
A
#
# COMPACT_ATOMS: atom_id res chain seq x y z
N MET A 1 -5.21 19.37 11.06
CA MET A 1 -6.38 20.10 11.59
C MET A 1 -6.99 19.40 12.80
N GLY A 2 -7.42 18.12 12.72
CA GLY A 2 -8.02 17.43 13.87
C GLY A 2 -7.13 17.39 15.12
N GLU A 3 -5.87 16.99 14.98
CA GLU A 3 -4.92 16.95 16.10
C GLU A 3 -4.67 18.34 16.73
N MET A 4 -4.63 19.40 15.92
CA MET A 4 -4.46 20.77 16.42
C MET A 4 -5.67 21.22 17.24
N LEU A 5 -6.89 20.85 16.80
CA LEU A 5 -8.12 21.15 17.54
C LEU A 5 -8.15 20.41 18.87
N LEU A 6 -7.75 19.13 18.88
CA LEU A 6 -7.64 18.35 20.12
C LEU A 6 -6.64 19.01 21.08
N ASP A 7 -5.48 19.44 20.60
CA ASP A 7 -4.49 20.10 21.46
C ASP A 7 -4.99 21.43 22.03
N HIS A 8 -5.80 22.20 21.28
CA HIS A 8 -6.39 23.45 21.76
C HIS A 8 -7.56 23.26 22.74
N HIS A 9 -8.32 22.17 22.62
CA HIS A 9 -9.54 21.92 23.40
C HIS A 9 -9.40 20.79 24.44
N LYS A 10 -8.19 20.31 24.70
CA LYS A 10 -7.97 19.17 25.61
C LYS A 10 -8.25 19.46 27.08
N ASP A 11 -8.26 20.73 27.51
CA ASP A 11 -8.34 21.13 28.92
C ASP A 11 -7.48 20.21 29.82
N ASN A 12 -8.11 19.46 30.73
CA ASN A 12 -7.46 18.50 31.64
C ASN A 12 -7.59 17.02 31.19
N LEU A 13 -8.08 16.76 29.97
CA LEU A 13 -8.24 15.41 29.46
C LEU A 13 -6.87 14.83 29.03
N PRO A 14 -6.49 13.63 29.50
CA PRO A 14 -5.30 12.95 28.97
C PRO A 14 -5.57 12.52 27.52
N ILE A 15 -4.78 13.05 26.60
CA ILE A 15 -4.89 12.76 25.17
C ILE A 15 -3.62 12.07 24.68
N ILE A 16 -3.81 11.03 23.87
CA ILE A 16 -2.77 10.35 23.11
C ILE A 16 -3.19 10.34 21.64
N ILE A 17 -2.24 10.64 20.76
CA ILE A 17 -2.41 10.69 19.31
C ILE A 17 -1.52 9.61 18.71
N ILE A 18 -2.15 8.62 18.08
CA ILE A 18 -1.45 7.60 17.28
C ILE A 18 -1.53 8.01 15.81
N ARG A 19 -0.36 8.15 15.16
CA ARG A 19 -0.21 8.45 13.74
C ARG A 19 0.31 7.22 13.01
N PRO A 20 -0.55 6.28 12.62
CA PRO A 20 -0.11 5.15 11.82
C PRO A 20 0.22 5.61 10.40
N THR A 21 1.17 4.93 9.78
CA THR A 21 1.42 5.03 8.35
C THR A 21 0.40 4.20 7.54
N MET A 22 0.68 3.85 6.29
CA MET A 22 -0.22 3.02 5.49
C MET A 22 -0.46 1.65 6.16
N ILE A 23 -1.66 1.47 6.69
CA ILE A 23 -2.06 0.24 7.38
C ILE A 23 -2.31 -0.86 6.35
N THR A 24 -1.73 -2.03 6.63
CA THR A 24 -1.82 -3.25 5.83
C THR A 24 -2.52 -4.36 6.60
N SER A 25 -2.66 -5.54 6.01
CA SER A 25 -3.23 -6.72 6.65
C SER A 25 -2.51 -7.04 7.96
N THR A 26 -3.19 -7.71 8.88
CA THR A 26 -2.59 -8.17 10.14
C THR A 26 -1.36 -9.04 9.89
N TYR A 27 -0.35 -8.91 10.74
CA TYR A 27 0.85 -9.74 10.68
C TYR A 27 0.62 -11.09 11.37
N LYS A 28 0.14 -11.06 12.61
CA LYS A 28 -0.08 -12.24 13.44
C LYS A 28 -1.51 -12.33 13.97
N GLU A 29 -2.02 -11.27 14.56
CA GLU A 29 -3.27 -11.30 15.35
C GLU A 29 -4.39 -10.46 14.72
N PRO A 30 -5.68 -10.77 14.97
CA PRO A 30 -6.18 -12.00 15.58
C PRO A 30 -6.01 -13.24 14.69
N PHE A 31 -5.79 -13.04 13.39
CA PHE A 31 -5.41 -14.07 12.43
C PHE A 31 -4.60 -13.43 11.30
N SER A 32 -3.55 -14.12 10.86
CA SER A 32 -2.57 -13.59 9.91
C SER A 32 -3.18 -13.29 8.54
N GLY A 33 -2.82 -12.16 7.95
CA GLY A 33 -3.25 -11.77 6.61
C GLY A 33 -4.67 -11.22 6.53
N TRP A 34 -5.36 -11.06 7.67
CA TRP A 34 -6.71 -10.51 7.69
C TRP A 34 -6.74 -9.07 7.18
N ASN A 35 -7.74 -8.79 6.35
CA ASN A 35 -8.09 -7.46 5.91
C ASN A 35 -9.59 -7.42 5.62
N GLU A 36 -10.26 -6.36 6.07
CA GLU A 36 -11.70 -6.18 5.91
C GLU A 36 -12.08 -5.85 4.45
N SER A 37 -11.23 -5.11 3.72
CA SER A 37 -11.59 -4.60 2.40
C SER A 37 -10.39 -4.28 1.50
N LEU A 38 -10.67 -4.05 0.22
CA LEU A 38 -9.67 -3.54 -0.73
C LEU A 38 -9.26 -2.13 -0.33
N ARG A 39 -8.04 -1.99 0.21
CA ARG A 39 -7.42 -0.71 0.53
C ARG A 39 -6.39 -0.31 -0.53
N THR A 40 -5.75 0.84 -0.30
CA THR A 40 -4.92 1.62 -1.23
C THR A 40 -4.02 0.79 -2.14
N ILE A 41 -3.25 -0.15 -1.59
CA ILE A 41 -2.27 -0.96 -2.35
C ILE A 41 -2.82 -2.33 -2.80
N ASP A 42 -3.98 -2.74 -2.30
CA ASP A 42 -4.58 -4.04 -2.64
C ASP A 42 -5.10 -4.07 -4.08
N SER A 43 -5.67 -2.95 -4.53
CA SER A 43 -6.27 -2.85 -5.88
C SER A 43 -5.20 -3.00 -6.99
N PRO A 44 -4.07 -2.26 -6.97
CA PRO A 44 -2.98 -2.50 -7.91
C PRO A 44 -2.40 -3.92 -7.83
N LEU A 45 -2.27 -4.47 -6.62
CA LEU A 45 -1.73 -5.81 -6.39
C LEU A 45 -2.57 -6.91 -7.05
N ILE A 46 -3.90 -6.87 -6.87
CA ILE A 46 -4.82 -7.83 -7.51
C ILE A 46 -4.90 -7.59 -9.02
N ALA A 47 -4.91 -6.33 -9.45
CA ALA A 47 -4.91 -6.02 -10.87
C ALA A 47 -3.65 -6.55 -11.58
N TYR A 48 -2.50 -6.52 -10.90
CA TYR A 48 -1.26 -7.15 -11.35
C TYR A 48 -1.39 -8.67 -11.45
N GLY A 49 -1.86 -9.34 -10.39
CA GLY A 49 -2.09 -10.80 -10.40
C GLY A 49 -3.04 -11.24 -11.52
N LYS A 50 -4.04 -10.40 -11.85
CA LYS A 50 -4.98 -10.59 -12.98
C LYS A 50 -4.40 -10.23 -14.35
N GLY A 51 -3.13 -9.86 -14.45
CA GLY A 51 -2.47 -9.49 -15.71
C GLY A 51 -3.00 -8.21 -16.35
N LYS A 52 -3.53 -7.27 -15.55
CA LYS A 52 -4.11 -6.00 -16.04
C LYS A 52 -3.15 -4.81 -15.95
N ILE A 53 -1.97 -4.99 -15.37
CA ILE A 53 -0.98 -3.92 -15.17
C ILE A 53 0.36 -4.35 -15.78
N ASP A 54 0.72 -3.69 -16.87
CA ASP A 54 1.98 -3.95 -17.60
C ASP A 54 3.06 -2.90 -17.30
N CYS A 55 2.67 -1.73 -16.79
CA CYS A 55 3.58 -0.63 -16.47
C CYS A 55 3.06 0.21 -15.31
N LEU A 56 3.99 0.83 -14.56
CA LEU A 56 3.66 1.70 -13.42
C LEU A 56 4.51 2.97 -13.46
N LEU A 57 3.88 4.11 -13.17
CA LEU A 57 4.55 5.40 -12.95
C LEU A 57 4.99 5.47 -11.47
N VAL A 58 6.27 5.23 -11.22
CA VAL A 58 6.83 5.07 -9.86
C VAL A 58 8.34 5.25 -9.88
N ASN A 59 8.89 5.82 -8.80
CA ASN A 59 10.32 5.75 -8.54
C ASN A 59 10.65 4.41 -7.84
N SER A 60 11.49 3.57 -8.45
CA SER A 60 11.87 2.25 -7.91
C SER A 60 12.51 2.31 -6.52
N GLN A 61 13.13 3.44 -6.16
CA GLN A 61 13.79 3.65 -4.88
C GLN A 61 12.86 4.25 -3.81
N THR A 62 11.59 4.53 -4.14
CA THR A 62 10.62 5.03 -3.16
C THR A 62 10.43 3.99 -2.05
N ILE A 63 10.61 4.45 -0.81
CA ILE A 63 10.33 3.69 0.40
C ILE A 63 8.82 3.75 0.64
N PHE A 64 8.19 2.59 0.80
CA PHE A 64 6.80 2.48 1.20
C PHE A 64 6.74 2.35 2.71
N ASP A 65 6.15 3.35 3.36
CA ASP A 65 5.93 3.30 4.79
C ASP A 65 4.67 2.51 5.09
N LEU A 66 4.86 1.24 5.47
CA LEU A 66 3.79 0.27 5.70
C LEU A 66 3.83 -0.19 7.16
N ILE A 67 2.66 -0.46 7.73
CA ILE A 67 2.57 -1.09 9.05
C ILE A 67 1.40 -2.09 9.10
N PRO A 68 1.57 -3.29 9.66
CA PRO A 68 0.46 -4.21 9.90
C PRO A 68 -0.58 -3.66 10.89
N ALA A 69 -1.85 -4.00 10.69
CA ALA A 69 -2.96 -3.48 11.51
C ALA A 69 -2.85 -3.84 13.01
N ASP A 70 -2.42 -5.07 13.31
CA ASP A 70 -2.19 -5.55 14.67
C ASP A 70 -1.08 -4.80 15.39
N MET A 71 0.01 -4.44 14.70
CA MET A 71 1.05 -3.58 15.28
C MET A 71 0.53 -2.19 15.66
N VAL A 72 -0.42 -1.64 14.89
CA VAL A 72 -1.06 -0.35 15.23
C VAL A 72 -1.91 -0.50 16.48
N VAL A 73 -2.71 -1.56 16.59
CA VAL A 73 -3.54 -1.84 17.78
C VAL A 73 -2.65 -2.06 19.01
N ASN A 74 -1.60 -2.86 18.88
CA ASN A 74 -0.62 -3.09 19.94
C ASN A 74 0.00 -1.77 20.40
N SER A 75 0.38 -0.89 19.48
CA SER A 75 0.92 0.43 19.85
C SER A 75 -0.08 1.29 20.62
N MET A 76 -1.38 1.23 20.30
CA MET A 76 -2.43 1.96 21.02
C MET A 76 -2.55 1.46 22.46
N ILE A 77 -2.62 0.15 22.64
CA ILE A 77 -2.71 -0.49 23.96
C ILE A 77 -1.49 -0.12 24.80
N MET A 78 -0.29 -0.28 24.24
CA MET A 78 0.96 0.03 24.95
C MET A 78 1.06 1.52 25.30
N ALA A 79 0.64 2.41 24.41
CA ALA A 79 0.63 3.84 24.68
C ALA A 79 -0.36 4.19 25.81
N MET A 80 -1.55 3.59 25.83
CA MET A 80 -2.53 3.77 26.91
C MET A 80 -1.95 3.33 28.25
N VAL A 81 -1.35 2.13 28.32
CA VAL A 81 -0.76 1.61 29.55
C VAL A 81 0.40 2.48 30.04
N ALA A 82 1.28 2.93 29.14
CA ALA A 82 2.40 3.82 29.49
C ALA A 82 1.96 5.13 30.14
N ASN A 83 0.85 5.68 29.65
CA ASN A 83 0.37 7.00 30.04
C ASN A 83 -0.72 6.96 31.12
N ALA A 84 -1.19 5.77 31.53
CA ALA A 84 -2.25 5.60 32.51
C ALA A 84 -1.91 6.19 33.88
N ASN A 85 -0.67 6.02 34.34
CA ASN A 85 -0.22 6.45 35.68
C ASN A 85 0.68 7.70 35.65
N ASN A 86 1.16 8.08 34.47
CA ASN A 86 2.00 9.26 34.26
C ASN A 86 1.52 9.92 32.97
N PRO A 87 0.69 10.98 33.04
CA PRO A 87 0.36 11.78 31.86
C PRO A 87 1.67 12.38 31.34
N SER A 88 2.33 11.69 30.41
CA SER A 88 3.63 12.11 29.91
C SER A 88 3.47 13.39 29.08
N SER A 89 4.56 14.14 28.88
CA SER A 89 4.60 15.24 27.90
C SER A 89 4.51 14.76 26.45
N GLN A 90 4.49 13.45 26.21
CA GLN A 90 4.65 12.85 24.90
C GLN A 90 3.30 12.34 24.37
N MET A 91 2.60 13.27 23.71
CA MET A 91 1.25 13.07 23.22
C MET A 91 1.17 12.26 21.91
N ILE A 92 2.23 12.24 21.10
CA ILE A 92 2.14 11.76 19.71
C ILE A 92 3.09 10.57 19.49
N TYR A 93 2.55 9.45 19.00
CA TYR A 93 3.32 8.27 18.60
C TYR A 93 3.13 8.03 17.11
N HIS A 94 4.23 8.09 16.35
CA HIS A 94 4.23 7.76 14.93
C HIS A 94 4.53 6.28 14.74
N VAL A 95 3.64 5.56 14.08
CA VAL A 95 3.71 4.09 13.96
C VAL A 95 3.90 3.75 12.49
N GLY A 96 5.17 3.58 12.11
CA GLY A 96 5.59 3.29 10.76
C GLY A 96 6.89 2.50 10.74
N SER A 97 7.28 2.06 9.55
CA SER A 97 8.46 1.26 9.30
C SER A 97 9.55 2.01 8.54
N SER A 98 9.24 3.11 7.86
CA SER A 98 10.13 3.82 6.94
C SER A 98 11.51 4.16 7.51
N LEU A 99 11.61 4.56 8.78
CA LEU A 99 12.89 4.88 9.41
C LEU A 99 13.67 3.64 9.87
N ARG A 100 12.99 2.62 10.39
CA ARG A 100 13.63 1.49 11.12
C ARG A 100 13.74 0.20 10.35
N ASN A 101 12.78 -0.07 9.47
CA ASN A 101 12.72 -1.26 8.62
C ASN A 101 12.15 -0.88 7.24
N PRO A 102 12.86 -0.04 6.46
CA PRO A 102 12.36 0.45 5.18
C PRO A 102 12.18 -0.69 4.17
N VAL A 103 11.08 -0.64 3.42
CA VAL A 103 10.87 -1.49 2.25
C VAL A 103 10.74 -0.62 1.00
N GLN A 104 11.59 -0.88 0.01
CA GLN A 104 11.56 -0.13 -1.25
C GLN A 104 10.61 -0.78 -2.26
N PHE A 105 10.07 0.03 -3.16
CA PHE A 105 9.15 -0.44 -4.19
C PHE A 105 9.73 -1.58 -5.05
N PHE A 106 11.03 -1.53 -5.38
CA PHE A 106 11.65 -2.61 -6.14
C PHE A 106 11.60 -3.95 -5.39
N GLN A 107 11.72 -3.96 -4.06
CA GLN A 107 11.63 -5.18 -3.25
C GLN A 107 10.20 -5.71 -3.26
N ILE A 108 9.21 -4.84 -3.04
CA ILE A 108 7.79 -5.19 -3.13
C ILE A 108 7.47 -5.78 -4.50
N HIS A 109 8.01 -5.18 -5.58
CA HIS A 109 7.84 -5.69 -6.93
C HIS A 109 8.36 -7.11 -7.08
N GLU A 110 9.59 -7.39 -6.61
CA GLU A 110 10.17 -8.73 -6.67
C GLU A 110 9.34 -9.75 -5.88
N PHE A 111 8.89 -9.42 -4.67
CA PHE A 111 8.04 -10.30 -3.86
C PHE A 111 6.73 -10.64 -4.58
N VAL A 112 6.06 -9.61 -5.12
CA VAL A 112 4.78 -9.76 -5.82
C VAL A 112 4.96 -10.58 -7.12
N PHE A 113 6.02 -10.30 -7.88
CA PHE A 113 6.34 -11.06 -9.08
C PHE A 113 6.65 -12.52 -8.76
N HIS A 114 7.48 -12.77 -7.73
CA HIS A 114 7.81 -14.12 -7.28
C HIS A 114 6.56 -14.90 -6.89
N TYR A 115 5.68 -14.30 -6.08
CA TYR A 115 4.44 -14.93 -5.65
C TYR A 115 3.55 -15.34 -6.83
N PHE A 116 3.21 -14.40 -7.73
CA PHE A 116 2.28 -14.68 -8.83
C PHE A 116 2.89 -15.51 -9.96
N THR A 117 4.23 -15.59 -10.05
CA THR A 117 4.90 -16.55 -10.94
C THR A 117 4.75 -17.97 -10.42
N LYS A 118 4.88 -18.17 -9.10
CA LYS A 118 4.74 -19.49 -8.45
C LYS A 118 3.28 -19.90 -8.27
N ASN A 119 2.40 -18.95 -8.00
CA ASN A 119 0.97 -19.13 -7.73
C ASN A 119 0.15 -18.25 -8.69
N PRO A 120 0.04 -18.63 -9.98
CA PRO A 120 -0.66 -17.81 -10.96
C PRO A 120 -2.14 -17.65 -10.59
N TYR A 121 -2.66 -16.45 -10.81
CA TYR A 121 -4.09 -16.19 -10.65
C TYR A 121 -4.87 -17.00 -11.70
N ILE A 122 -5.95 -17.66 -11.31
CA ILE A 122 -6.80 -18.42 -12.22
C ILE A 122 -7.90 -17.52 -12.78
N ASP A 123 -7.92 -17.34 -14.10
CA ASP A 123 -8.93 -16.52 -14.74
C ASP A 123 -10.33 -17.18 -14.71
N LYS A 124 -11.34 -16.46 -15.19
CA LYS A 124 -12.73 -16.95 -15.26
C LYS A 124 -12.92 -18.17 -16.18
N TYR A 125 -11.91 -18.55 -16.95
CA TYR A 125 -11.92 -19.69 -17.87
C TYR A 125 -11.08 -20.85 -17.33
N GLY A 126 -10.53 -20.75 -16.11
CA GLY A 126 -9.69 -21.78 -15.51
C GLY A 126 -8.23 -21.75 -15.97
N ASN A 127 -7.81 -20.72 -16.72
CA ASN A 127 -6.44 -20.62 -17.22
C ASN A 127 -5.54 -19.86 -16.24
N PRO A 128 -4.27 -20.30 -16.05
CA PRO A 128 -3.30 -19.55 -15.26
C PRO A 128 -2.90 -18.26 -15.98
N VAL A 129 -2.99 -17.13 -15.28
CA VAL A 129 -2.50 -15.84 -15.76
C VAL A 129 -0.98 -15.78 -15.61
N ILE A 130 -0.28 -15.65 -16.73
CA ILE A 130 1.18 -15.48 -16.75
C ILE A 130 1.49 -14.00 -16.55
N VAL A 131 2.06 -13.66 -15.40
CA VAL A 131 2.51 -12.30 -15.11
C VAL A 131 3.96 -12.07 -15.55
N GLY A 132 4.26 -10.85 -15.98
CA GLY A 132 5.63 -10.39 -16.25
C GLY A 132 6.07 -9.33 -15.24
N LYS A 133 7.37 -9.02 -15.19
CA LYS A 133 7.85 -7.84 -14.48
C LYS A 133 7.28 -6.59 -15.16
N PHE A 134 6.59 -5.72 -14.41
CA PHE A 134 6.05 -4.49 -14.99
C PHE A 134 7.17 -3.55 -15.43
N LYS A 135 6.88 -2.74 -16.45
CA LYS A 135 7.78 -1.67 -16.87
C LYS A 135 7.71 -0.50 -15.87
N VAL A 136 8.79 -0.29 -15.14
CA VAL A 136 8.94 0.88 -14.26
C VAL A 136 9.19 2.13 -15.09
N LEU A 137 8.35 3.14 -14.92
CA LEU A 137 8.44 4.43 -15.59
C LEU A 137 8.70 5.50 -14.51
N ASP A 138 9.97 5.82 -14.29
CA ASP A 138 10.47 6.70 -13.22
C ASP A 138 10.20 8.20 -13.41
N SER A 139 9.50 8.58 -14.47
CA SER A 139 9.23 9.98 -14.80
C SER A 139 7.88 10.12 -15.48
N PRO A 140 7.09 11.15 -15.14
CA PRO A 140 5.86 11.47 -15.85
C PRO A 140 6.09 11.59 -17.36
N ALA A 141 7.20 12.16 -17.82
CA ALA A 141 7.49 12.30 -19.25
C ALA A 141 7.66 10.94 -19.95
N LYS A 142 8.42 10.01 -19.34
CA LYS A 142 8.59 8.64 -19.84
C LYS A 142 7.25 7.91 -19.87
N PHE A 143 6.42 8.08 -18.84
CA PHE A 143 5.09 7.50 -18.78
C PHE A 143 4.16 8.01 -19.88
N HIS A 144 4.05 9.33 -20.05
CA HIS A 144 3.21 9.91 -21.10
C HIS A 144 3.68 9.49 -22.50
N LYS A 145 5.00 9.44 -22.76
CA LYS A 145 5.55 8.95 -24.02
C LYS A 145 5.19 7.48 -24.26
N TYR A 146 5.32 6.64 -23.24
CA TYR A 146 4.95 5.22 -23.33
C TYR A 146 3.46 5.03 -23.63
N MET A 147 2.58 5.71 -22.88
CA MET A 147 1.13 5.67 -23.10
C MET A 147 0.71 6.23 -24.45
N ALA A 148 1.39 7.29 -24.91
CA ALA A 148 1.14 7.88 -26.22
C ALA A 148 1.34 6.85 -27.33
N VAL A 149 2.47 6.15 -27.31
CA VAL A 149 2.82 5.13 -28.32
C VAL A 149 1.97 3.87 -28.18
N ARG A 150 1.83 3.33 -26.96
CA ARG A 150 1.22 2.02 -26.74
C ARG A 150 -0.31 2.03 -26.79
N SER A 151 -0.95 3.15 -26.45
CA SER A 151 -2.40 3.20 -26.29
C SER A 151 -3.09 4.36 -27.00
N VAL A 152 -2.55 5.58 -26.92
CA VAL A 152 -3.23 6.76 -27.48
C VAL A 152 -3.16 6.79 -29.00
N LEU A 153 -1.99 6.54 -29.61
CA LEU A 153 -1.82 6.52 -31.06
C LEU A 153 -2.67 5.42 -31.72
N PRO A 154 -2.63 4.14 -31.27
CA PRO A 154 -3.51 3.11 -31.82
C PRO A 154 -4.99 3.47 -31.70
N LEU A 155 -5.42 4.07 -30.59
CA LEU A 155 -6.81 4.51 -30.44
C LEU A 155 -7.17 5.65 -31.41
N LYS A 156 -6.26 6.60 -31.66
CA LYS A 156 -6.49 7.66 -32.67
C LYS A 156 -6.61 7.07 -34.07
N VAL A 157 -5.74 6.13 -34.43
CA VAL A 157 -5.82 5.42 -35.73
C VAL A 157 -7.13 4.66 -35.83
N LEU A 158 -7.53 3.93 -34.78
CA LEU A 158 -8.80 3.20 -34.75
C LEU A 158 -10.00 4.14 -34.93
N LYS A 159 -9.99 5.32 -34.31
CA LYS A 159 -11.03 6.33 -34.49
C LYS A 159 -11.11 6.85 -35.93
N LEU A 160 -9.97 7.05 -36.60
CA LEU A 160 -9.95 7.45 -38.01
C LEU A 160 -10.52 6.34 -38.91
N VAL A 161 -10.09 5.09 -38.71
CA VAL A 161 -10.62 3.93 -39.44
C VAL A 161 -12.12 3.79 -39.20
N ASN A 162 -12.57 4.00 -37.96
CA ASN A 162 -13.98 3.94 -37.60
C ASN A 162 -14.83 5.01 -38.32
N LEU A 163 -14.29 6.22 -38.52
CA LEU A 163 -14.96 7.25 -39.34
C LEU A 163 -15.13 6.80 -40.80
N VAL A 164 -14.10 6.18 -41.37
CA VAL A 164 -14.13 5.65 -42.74
C VAL A 164 -15.12 4.47 -42.87
N LEU A 165 -15.23 3.64 -41.84
CA LEU A 165 -16.14 2.48 -41.79
C LEU A 165 -17.54 2.83 -41.26
N CYS A 166 -18.00 4.06 -41.49
CA CYS A 166 -19.35 4.52 -41.11
C CYS A 166 -19.71 4.23 -39.64
N ARG A 167 -18.77 4.44 -38.71
CA ARG A 167 -18.98 4.36 -37.25
C ARG A 167 -19.31 2.97 -36.70
N ARG A 168 -18.94 1.90 -37.42
CA ARG A 168 -19.17 0.50 -37.02
C ARG A 168 -18.54 0.09 -35.67
N PHE A 169 -17.50 0.81 -35.22
CA PHE A 169 -16.73 0.52 -34.00
C PHE A 169 -16.81 1.64 -32.95
N ASP A 170 -17.85 2.47 -32.98
CA ASP A 170 -18.04 3.57 -32.02
C ASP A 170 -17.98 3.08 -30.57
N ASP A 171 -18.67 1.99 -30.23
CA ASP A 171 -18.70 1.44 -28.88
C ASP A 171 -17.33 1.00 -28.38
N ILE A 172 -16.54 0.35 -29.25
CA ILE A 172 -15.17 -0.09 -28.92
C ILE A 172 -14.26 1.13 -28.71
N CYS A 173 -14.35 2.13 -29.59
CA CYS A 173 -13.57 3.36 -29.46
C CYS A 173 -13.91 4.10 -28.16
N ASN A 174 -15.19 4.19 -27.82
CA ASN A 174 -15.68 4.85 -26.61
C ASN A 174 -15.24 4.11 -25.35
N GLU A 175 -15.32 2.78 -25.34
CA GLU A 175 -14.88 1.96 -24.21
C GLU A 175 -13.37 2.07 -23.97
N LEU A 176 -12.55 1.98 -25.02
CA LEU A 176 -11.10 2.15 -24.91
C LEU A 176 -10.73 3.55 -24.41
N ASN A 177 -11.42 4.58 -24.91
CA ASN A 177 -11.22 5.95 -24.47
C ASN A 177 -11.59 6.13 -22.99
N ARG A 178 -12.69 5.51 -22.53
CA ARG A 178 -13.11 5.51 -21.13
C ARG A 178 -12.07 4.84 -20.24
N ARG A 179 -11.58 3.65 -20.64
CA ARG A 179 -10.52 2.94 -19.91
C ARG A 179 -9.24 3.76 -19.80
N LEU A 180 -8.80 4.39 -20.89
CA LEU A 180 -7.61 5.23 -20.86
C LEU A 180 -7.78 6.44 -19.95
N LYS A 181 -8.93 7.10 -19.96
CA LYS A 181 -9.23 8.18 -19.01
C LYS A 181 -9.15 7.71 -17.57
N LEU A 182 -9.73 6.55 -17.25
CA LEU A 182 -9.67 5.97 -15.91
C LEU A 182 -8.23 5.68 -15.48
N VAL A 183 -7.40 5.10 -16.36
CA VAL A 183 -5.97 4.87 -16.09
C VAL A 183 -5.25 6.19 -15.79
N MET A 184 -5.47 7.24 -16.58
CA MET A 184 -4.83 8.54 -16.34
C MET A 184 -5.27 9.18 -15.02
N VAL A 185 -6.55 9.05 -14.64
CA VAL A 185 -7.07 9.51 -13.34
C VAL A 185 -6.36 8.77 -12.20
N LEU A 186 -6.27 7.44 -12.26
CA LEU A 186 -5.60 6.63 -11.24
C LEU A 186 -4.12 6.98 -11.13
N VAL A 187 -3.43 7.13 -12.26
CA VAL A 187 -2.01 7.52 -12.28
C VAL A 187 -1.80 8.87 -11.60
N ASN A 188 -2.64 9.86 -11.89
CA ASN A 188 -2.55 11.16 -11.24
C ASN A 188 -2.86 11.10 -9.74
N LEU A 189 -3.82 10.26 -9.34
CA LEU A 189 -4.17 10.03 -7.94
C LEU A 189 -3.01 9.41 -7.16
N TYR A 190 -2.36 8.38 -7.72
CA TYR A 190 -1.28 7.66 -7.05
C TYR A 190 0.09 8.34 -7.16
N LYS A 191 0.33 9.15 -8.20
CA LYS A 191 1.60 9.84 -8.46
C LYS A 191 2.24 10.47 -7.21
N PRO A 192 1.56 11.28 -6.38
CA PRO A 192 2.21 11.89 -5.21
C PRO A 192 2.75 10.84 -4.23
N TYR A 193 2.08 9.70 -4.09
CA TYR A 193 2.51 8.61 -3.20
C TYR A 193 3.64 7.78 -3.81
N MET A 194 3.57 7.47 -5.12
CA MET A 194 4.59 6.67 -5.81
C MET A 194 5.94 7.41 -6.00
N PHE A 195 5.96 8.72 -5.73
CA PHE A 195 7.15 9.58 -5.80
C PHE A 195 7.49 10.24 -4.47
N PHE A 196 6.75 9.93 -3.40
CA PHE A 196 7.06 10.43 -2.07
C PHE A 196 8.36 9.78 -1.58
N GLN A 197 9.26 10.59 -1.01
CA GLN A 197 10.55 10.12 -0.49
C GLN A 197 10.74 10.47 1.00
N GLY A 198 9.67 10.91 1.68
CA GLY A 198 9.74 11.23 3.09
C GLY A 198 9.92 9.97 3.93
N ILE A 199 10.78 10.07 4.93
CA ILE A 199 10.96 9.09 5.99
C ILE A 199 10.40 9.73 7.25
N PHE A 200 9.57 9.00 7.99
CA PHE A 200 8.91 9.52 9.17
C PHE A 200 9.65 9.12 10.43
N ASP A 201 9.93 10.10 11.30
CA ASP A 201 10.55 9.85 12.59
C ASP A 201 9.59 9.12 13.54
N ASP A 202 10.10 8.07 14.19
CA ASP A 202 9.36 7.26 15.15
C ASP A 202 9.97 7.30 16.56
N THR A 203 10.74 8.34 16.87
CA THR A 203 11.52 8.44 18.13
C THR A 203 10.64 8.26 19.37
N ASN A 204 9.43 8.80 19.37
CA ASN A 204 8.48 8.67 20.50
C ASN A 204 7.99 7.22 20.67
N SER A 205 7.68 6.55 19.57
CA SER A 205 7.26 5.14 19.54
C SER A 205 8.40 4.21 19.95
N GLU A 206 9.64 4.55 19.59
CA GLU A 206 10.82 3.83 20.05
C GLU A 206 11.03 3.97 21.57
N LYS A 207 10.89 5.18 22.11
CA LYS A 207 10.96 5.41 23.56
C LYS A 207 9.90 4.59 24.29
N LEU A 208 8.67 4.55 23.75
CA LEU A 208 7.60 3.71 24.28
C LEU A 208 7.98 2.21 24.27
N ARG A 209 8.50 1.70 23.15
CA ARG A 209 8.95 0.30 23.06
C ARG A 209 10.05 -0.01 24.07
N ARG A 210 11.02 0.89 24.27
CA ARG A 210 12.12 0.71 25.24
C ARG A 210 11.62 0.69 26.68
N ALA A 211 10.81 1.67 27.07
CA ALA A 211 10.22 1.73 28.41
C ALA A 211 9.43 0.45 28.75
N MET A 212 8.75 -0.13 27.75
CA MET A 212 8.00 -1.36 27.92
C MET A 212 8.89 -2.62 27.97
N ARG A 213 10.03 -2.61 27.28
CA ARG A 213 11.03 -3.67 27.44
C ARG A 213 11.62 -3.68 28.85
N GLU A 214 11.87 -2.49 29.40
CA GLU A 214 12.44 -2.32 30.73
C GLU A 214 11.45 -2.66 31.85
N SER A 215 10.14 -2.50 31.62
CA SER A 215 9.11 -2.82 32.62
C SER A 215 8.80 -4.31 32.76
N GLY A 216 9.37 -5.18 31.91
CA GLY A 216 9.15 -6.63 31.96
C GLY A 216 7.74 -7.08 31.58
N MET A 217 6.93 -6.18 31.00
CA MET A 217 5.63 -6.52 30.42
C MET A 217 5.84 -7.53 29.29
N GLU A 218 4.98 -8.55 29.16
CA GLU A 218 5.10 -9.59 28.13
C GLU A 218 5.19 -8.97 26.73
N LEU A 219 6.43 -8.86 26.25
CA LEU A 219 6.79 -8.27 24.97
C LEU A 219 6.18 -9.02 23.79
N ASP A 220 5.95 -10.31 23.96
CA ASP A 220 5.50 -11.18 22.88
C ASP A 220 4.03 -10.94 22.51
N SER A 221 3.21 -10.53 23.48
CA SER A 221 1.76 -10.37 23.31
C SER A 221 1.37 -9.04 22.66
N PHE A 222 2.19 -7.98 22.80
CA PHE A 222 1.88 -6.65 22.25
C PHE A 222 3.05 -6.03 21.46
N ASN A 223 3.83 -6.85 20.77
CA ASN A 223 4.93 -6.36 19.96
C ASN A 223 4.42 -5.50 18.78
N PHE A 224 5.02 -4.32 18.61
CA PHE A 224 4.81 -3.42 17.47
C PHE A 224 6.14 -2.86 16.93
N ASP A 225 7.25 -3.56 17.14
CA ASP A 225 8.54 -3.20 16.55
C ASP A 225 8.54 -3.56 15.05
N PRO A 226 8.59 -2.57 14.13
CA PRO A 226 8.58 -2.85 12.71
C PRO A 226 9.81 -3.66 12.27
N LYS A 227 10.90 -3.68 13.05
CA LYS A 227 12.09 -4.52 12.76
C LYS A 227 11.83 -6.02 12.83
N SER A 228 10.75 -6.45 13.49
CA SER A 228 10.38 -7.87 13.50
C SER A 228 9.62 -8.33 12.25
N ILE A 229 9.38 -7.42 11.29
CA ILE A 229 8.74 -7.75 10.02
C ILE A 229 9.82 -8.23 9.05
N ASP A 230 9.75 -9.49 8.67
CA ASP A 230 10.40 -9.96 7.44
C ASP A 230 9.48 -9.59 6.28
N TRP A 231 9.88 -8.60 5.48
CA TRP A 231 9.04 -8.11 4.39
C TRP A 231 8.81 -9.16 3.30
N GLU A 232 9.79 -10.02 3.03
CA GLU A 232 9.63 -11.06 2.02
C GLU A 232 8.59 -12.09 2.48
N ASP A 233 8.77 -12.63 3.69
CA ASP A 233 7.81 -13.57 4.29
C ASP A 233 6.42 -12.95 4.42
N TYR A 234 6.35 -11.71 4.92
CA TYR A 234 5.09 -10.99 5.07
C TYR A 234 4.35 -10.83 3.74
N PHE A 235 5.02 -10.50 2.64
CA PHE A 235 4.35 -10.39 1.34
C PHE A 235 3.97 -11.76 0.77
N LEU A 236 4.88 -12.73 0.81
CA LEU A 236 4.70 -14.02 0.16
C LEU A 236 3.71 -14.95 0.89
N ASN A 237 3.76 -14.99 2.22
CA ASN A 237 3.07 -15.99 3.01
C ASN A 237 1.88 -15.42 3.80
N VAL A 238 1.86 -14.11 4.08
CA VAL A 238 0.81 -13.48 4.88
C VAL A 238 -0.11 -12.63 4.02
N ARG A 239 0.44 -11.58 3.41
CA ARG A 239 -0.33 -10.49 2.82
C ARG A 239 -1.00 -10.86 1.50
N ILE A 240 -0.27 -11.41 0.54
CA ILE A 240 -0.86 -11.78 -0.76
C ILE A 240 -1.86 -12.94 -0.58
N PRO A 241 -1.53 -14.04 0.15
CA PRO A 241 -2.50 -15.09 0.44
C PRO A 241 -3.73 -14.58 1.18
N GLY A 242 -3.54 -13.78 2.24
CA GLY A 242 -4.64 -13.20 3.00
C GLY A 242 -5.56 -12.34 2.14
N LEU A 243 -4.99 -11.55 1.23
CA LEU A 243 -5.78 -10.75 0.28
C LEU A 243 -6.65 -11.63 -0.64
N LEU A 244 -6.09 -12.74 -1.12
CA LEU A 244 -6.84 -13.68 -1.98
C LEU A 244 -7.93 -14.43 -1.19
N ILE A 245 -7.69 -14.76 0.08
CA ILE A 245 -8.64 -15.50 0.93
C ILE A 245 -9.79 -14.60 1.41
N TYR A 246 -9.47 -13.42 1.94
CA TYR A 246 -10.44 -12.60 2.66
C TYR A 246 -11.15 -11.57 1.78
N VAL A 247 -10.53 -11.15 0.68
CA VAL A 247 -11.01 -10.00 -0.11
C VAL A 247 -11.42 -10.39 -1.52
N VAL A 248 -10.67 -11.25 -2.19
CA VAL A 248 -11.01 -11.73 -3.53
C VAL A 248 -12.00 -12.90 -3.42
N LYS A 249 -13.29 -12.59 -3.60
CA LYS A 249 -14.35 -13.58 -3.80
C LYS A 249 -14.50 -13.96 -5.26
#